data_AF-A0A2V6MZJ9-F1
#
_entry.id   AF-A0A2V6MZJ9-F1
#
_cell.length_a   1.000
_cell.length_b   1.000
_cell.length_c   1.000
_cell.angle_alpha   90.00
_cell.angle_beta   90.00
_cell.angle_gamma   90.00
#
_symmetry.space_group_name_H-M   'P 1'
#
loop_
_entity.id
_entity.type
_entity.pdbx_description
1 polymer ?
#
loop_
_entity_poly.entity_id
_entity_poly.type
_entity_poly.pdbx_seq_one_letter_code
_entity_poly.pdbx_strand_id
1 'polypeptide(L)'
;MKQKHLHPATGFTVTELLVAVAAGAVVLAAVTVASVALQKSFSAADKFLGTQMQQIRIVDYLSRDVRRSYIVTASSDLKTITCIIPNYLNGNARSTPTVRTTKNGTVVSYPKSRTVTDAVTTNASATLTSATAAFTSADIGASVAGVNIPTGTTIQSVSNATTATLSANATASTSNATVTFGATTVVYSISGSSIVRTENGVVTNIASSTD
;
A
#
# COMPACT_ATOMS: atom_id res chain seq x y z
N MET A 1 14.43 -63.36 72.91
CA MET A 1 14.61 -62.46 71.74
C MET A 1 13.24 -61.93 71.33
N LYS A 2 13.01 -60.60 71.45
CA LYS A 2 11.76 -59.95 71.02
C LYS A 2 11.81 -59.73 69.50
N GLN A 3 10.95 -60.41 68.75
CA GLN A 3 10.73 -60.15 67.33
C GLN A 3 9.93 -58.84 67.20
N LYS A 4 10.50 -57.82 66.53
CA LYS A 4 9.79 -56.58 66.17
C LYS A 4 8.74 -56.94 65.10
N HIS A 5 7.47 -56.70 65.39
CA HIS A 5 6.42 -56.70 64.36
C HIS A 5 6.74 -55.63 63.31
N LEU A 6 7.01 -56.04 62.07
CA LEU A 6 6.93 -55.14 60.92
C LEU A 6 5.45 -54.92 60.59
N HIS A 7 5.03 -53.67 60.44
CA HIS A 7 3.67 -53.32 60.02
C HIS A 7 3.35 -53.94 58.65
N PRO A 8 2.16 -54.54 58.46
CA PRO A 8 1.72 -55.02 57.15
C PRO A 8 1.47 -53.81 56.24
N ALA A 9 2.08 -53.80 55.05
CA ALA A 9 1.79 -52.83 54.02
C ALA A 9 0.36 -53.07 53.50
N THR A 10 -0.60 -52.25 53.95
CA THR A 10 -2.00 -52.30 53.54
C THR A 10 -2.15 -51.78 52.10
N GLY A 11 -2.70 -52.59 51.20
CA GLY A 11 -3.07 -52.17 49.85
C GLY A 11 -4.31 -51.26 49.83
N PHE A 12 -4.40 -50.36 48.85
CA PHE A 12 -5.51 -49.41 48.70
C PHE A 12 -6.86 -50.08 48.47
N THR A 13 -7.94 -49.51 49.00
CA THR A 13 -9.33 -49.99 48.77
C THR A 13 -9.90 -49.47 47.43
N VAL A 14 -10.88 -50.18 46.88
CA VAL A 14 -11.55 -49.82 45.60
C VAL A 14 -12.21 -48.44 45.68
N THR A 15 -12.76 -48.08 46.83
CA THR A 15 -13.35 -46.75 47.08
C THR A 15 -12.33 -45.61 46.98
N GLU A 16 -11.11 -45.81 47.50
CA GLU A 16 -10.04 -44.81 47.39
C GLU A 16 -9.54 -44.68 45.96
N LEU A 17 -9.47 -45.79 45.21
CA LEU A 17 -9.15 -45.79 43.79
C LEU A 17 -10.19 -45.01 42.96
N LEU A 18 -11.48 -45.20 43.24
CA LEU A 18 -12.58 -44.50 42.53
C LEU A 18 -12.56 -42.99 42.80
N VAL A 19 -12.31 -42.58 44.05
CA VAL A 19 -12.20 -41.15 44.39
C VAL A 19 -10.98 -40.50 43.73
N ALA A 20 -9.84 -41.21 43.70
CA ALA A 20 -8.64 -40.72 43.03
C ALA A 20 -8.83 -40.56 41.51
N VAL A 21 -9.49 -41.51 40.84
CA VAL A 21 -9.80 -41.42 39.41
C VAL A 21 -10.79 -40.29 39.12
N ALA A 22 -11.81 -40.11 39.96
CA ALA A 22 -12.77 -39.01 39.80
C ALA A 22 -12.09 -37.65 39.93
N ALA A 23 -11.21 -37.47 40.93
CA ALA A 23 -10.41 -36.26 41.09
C ALA A 23 -9.47 -36.03 39.88
N GLY A 24 -8.82 -37.08 39.38
CA GLY A 24 -7.95 -37.02 38.20
C GLY A 24 -8.69 -36.62 36.92
N ALA A 25 -9.92 -37.10 36.71
CA ALA A 25 -10.74 -36.75 35.56
C ALA A 25 -11.12 -35.26 35.55
N VAL A 26 -11.44 -34.68 36.72
CA VAL A 26 -11.73 -33.24 36.85
C VAL A 26 -10.51 -32.40 36.54
N VAL A 27 -9.33 -32.79 37.03
CA VAL A 27 -8.07 -32.09 36.75
C VAL A 27 -7.75 -32.16 35.25
N LEU A 28 -7.91 -33.31 34.60
CA LEU A 28 -7.68 -33.45 33.16
C LEU A 28 -8.62 -32.57 32.33
N ALA A 29 -9.91 -32.50 32.71
CA ALA A 29 -10.88 -31.62 32.08
C ALA A 29 -10.51 -30.13 32.25
N ALA A 30 -10.02 -29.73 33.43
CA ALA A 30 -9.56 -28.36 33.66
C ALA A 30 -8.34 -28.01 32.79
N VAL A 31 -7.38 -28.93 32.64
CA VAL A 31 -6.17 -28.72 31.82
C VAL A 31 -6.51 -28.63 30.33
N THR A 32 -7.44 -29.44 29.81
CA THR A 32 -7.84 -29.36 28.40
C THR A 32 -8.58 -28.06 28.08
N VAL A 33 -9.46 -27.60 28.97
CA VAL A 33 -10.13 -26.29 28.83
C VAL A 33 -9.11 -25.15 28.88
N ALA A 34 -8.17 -25.19 29.83
CA ALA A 34 -7.09 -24.21 29.91
C ALA A 34 -6.22 -24.21 28.63
N SER A 35 -5.95 -25.38 28.07
CA SER A 35 -5.17 -25.52 26.83
C SER A 35 -5.88 -24.89 25.64
N VAL A 36 -7.19 -25.11 25.49
CA VAL A 36 -8.00 -24.49 24.42
C VAL A 36 -8.09 -22.98 24.61
N ALA A 37 -8.23 -22.50 25.86
CA ALA A 37 -8.22 -21.07 26.16
C ALA A 37 -6.89 -20.41 25.77
N LEU A 38 -5.75 -21.05 26.08
CA LEU A 38 -4.41 -20.58 25.68
C LEU A 38 -4.23 -20.58 24.16
N GLN A 39 -4.67 -21.63 23.46
CA GLN A 39 -4.62 -21.67 21.99
C GLN A 39 -5.41 -20.53 21.35
N LYS A 40 -6.62 -20.24 21.87
CA LYS A 40 -7.42 -19.10 21.40
C LYS A 40 -6.73 -17.77 21.70
N SER A 41 -6.11 -17.64 22.87
CA SER A 41 -5.37 -16.43 23.25
C SER A 41 -4.18 -16.17 22.33
N PHE A 42 -3.40 -17.20 22.00
CA PHE A 42 -2.28 -17.05 21.07
C PHE A 42 -2.76 -16.75 19.65
N SER A 43 -3.82 -17.42 19.17
CA SER A 43 -4.40 -17.11 17.86
C SER A 43 -4.92 -15.67 17.76
N ALA A 44 -5.51 -15.15 18.84
CA ALA A 44 -5.95 -13.75 18.91
C ALA A 44 -4.76 -12.78 18.90
N ALA A 45 -3.68 -13.10 19.63
CA ALA A 45 -2.46 -12.31 19.64
C ALA A 45 -1.79 -12.26 18.26
N ASP A 46 -1.70 -13.40 17.56
CA ASP A 46 -1.12 -13.47 16.21
C ASP A 46 -1.90 -12.60 15.21
N LYS A 47 -3.24 -12.66 15.25
CA LYS A 47 -4.10 -11.82 14.40
C LYS A 47 -3.96 -10.33 14.70
N PHE A 48 -3.86 -9.98 15.98
CA PHE A 48 -3.65 -8.60 16.41
C PHE A 48 -2.32 -8.06 15.87
N LEU A 49 -1.24 -8.83 16.03
CA LEU A 49 0.09 -8.45 15.54
C LEU A 49 0.13 -8.38 14.00
N GLY A 50 -0.53 -9.32 13.30
CA GLY A 50 -0.67 -9.28 11.85
C GLY A 50 -1.35 -8.00 11.37
N THR A 51 -2.48 -7.63 12.00
CA THR A 51 -3.21 -6.40 11.68
C THR A 51 -2.39 -5.14 12.00
N GLN A 52 -1.70 -5.10 13.14
CA GLN A 52 -0.84 -3.99 13.54
C GLN A 52 0.30 -3.78 12.52
N MET A 53 0.92 -4.86 12.05
CA MET A 53 1.97 -4.80 11.04
C MET A 53 1.45 -4.29 9.69
N GLN A 54 0.24 -4.69 9.29
CA GLN A 54 -0.41 -4.15 8.10
C GLN A 54 -0.67 -2.64 8.22
N GLN A 55 -1.13 -2.16 9.38
CA GLN A 55 -1.32 -0.72 9.64
C GLN A 55 -0.01 0.06 9.51
N ILE A 56 1.08 -0.43 10.10
CA ILE A 56 2.40 0.20 9.98
C ILE A 56 2.82 0.28 8.51
N ARG A 57 2.59 -0.80 7.74
CA ARG A 57 2.91 -0.82 6.31
C ARG A 57 2.11 0.23 5.55
N ILE A 58 0.81 0.33 5.77
CA ILE A 58 -0.04 1.33 5.11
C ILE A 58 0.49 2.74 5.39
N VAL A 59 0.80 3.05 6.66
CA VAL A 59 1.29 4.37 7.06
C VAL A 59 2.65 4.68 6.45
N ASP A 60 3.59 3.72 6.42
CA ASP A 60 4.91 3.94 5.85
C ASP A 60 4.84 4.23 4.34
N TYR A 61 4.13 3.39 3.57
CA TYR A 61 3.98 3.57 2.13
C TYR A 61 3.29 4.90 1.80
N LEU A 62 2.15 5.17 2.45
CA LEU A 62 1.39 6.38 2.19
C LEU A 62 2.19 7.63 2.56
N SER A 63 2.80 7.66 3.74
CA SER A 63 3.59 8.80 4.20
C SER A 63 4.79 9.07 3.30
N ARG A 64 5.47 8.01 2.87
CA ARG A 64 6.62 8.12 1.96
C ARG A 64 6.20 8.73 0.62
N ASP A 65 5.12 8.26 0.03
CA ASP A 65 4.70 8.71 -1.29
C ASP A 65 4.06 10.10 -1.24
N VAL A 66 3.30 10.42 -0.19
CA VAL A 66 2.77 11.78 0.06
C VAL A 66 3.91 12.78 0.23
N ARG A 67 4.93 12.47 1.03
CA ARG A 67 6.09 13.37 1.22
C ARG A 67 6.90 13.61 -0.04
N ARG A 68 6.89 12.63 -0.96
CA ARG A 68 7.58 12.72 -2.25
C ARG A 68 6.72 13.36 -3.34
N SER A 69 5.42 13.51 -3.11
CA SER A 69 4.49 13.92 -4.12
C SER A 69 4.52 15.42 -4.39
N TYR A 70 4.33 15.80 -5.65
CA TYR A 70 4.04 17.17 -6.04
C TYR A 70 2.60 17.57 -5.74
N ILE A 71 1.68 16.62 -5.92
CA ILE A 71 0.24 16.84 -5.82
C ILE A 71 -0.37 15.57 -5.23
N VAL A 72 -1.05 15.74 -4.10
CA VAL A 72 -1.84 14.69 -3.47
C VAL A 72 -3.30 15.08 -3.57
N THR A 73 -4.11 14.17 -4.12
CA THR A 73 -5.55 14.35 -4.23
C THR A 73 -6.23 13.18 -3.53
N ALA A 74 -7.09 13.48 -2.57
CA ALA A 74 -8.00 12.51 -1.99
C ALA A 74 -9.33 12.59 -2.73
N SER A 75 -9.88 11.43 -3.08
CA SER A 75 -11.20 11.34 -3.67
C SER A 75 -12.29 11.68 -2.65
N SER A 76 -13.39 12.28 -3.12
CA SER A 76 -14.55 12.64 -2.28
C SER A 76 -15.22 11.45 -1.60
N ASP A 77 -15.04 10.24 -2.15
CA ASP A 77 -15.53 8.99 -1.58
C ASP A 77 -14.65 8.45 -0.44
N LEU A 78 -13.52 9.12 -0.16
CA LEU A 78 -12.52 8.75 0.85
C LEU A 78 -11.92 7.35 0.65
N LYS A 79 -12.06 6.74 -0.54
CA LYS A 79 -11.55 5.40 -0.84
C LYS A 79 -10.26 5.42 -1.64
N THR A 80 -9.96 6.53 -2.29
CA THR A 80 -8.84 6.65 -3.21
C THR A 80 -7.98 7.85 -2.87
N ILE A 81 -6.66 7.63 -2.80
CA ILE A 81 -5.66 8.68 -2.68
C ILE A 81 -4.73 8.58 -3.89
N THR A 82 -4.62 9.67 -4.64
CA THR A 82 -3.76 9.78 -5.80
C THR A 82 -2.59 10.71 -5.47
N CYS A 83 -1.37 10.20 -5.61
CA CYS A 83 -0.13 10.93 -5.41
C CYS A 83 0.60 11.02 -6.75
N ILE A 84 0.93 12.23 -7.20
CA ILE A 84 1.82 12.44 -8.35
C ILE A 84 3.25 12.57 -7.82
N ILE A 85 4.09 11.57 -8.04
CA ILE A 85 5.48 11.54 -7.55
C ILE A 85 6.47 11.75 -8.70
N PRO A 86 7.63 12.35 -8.46
CA PRO A 86 8.65 12.53 -9.50
C PRO A 86 9.17 11.19 -10.02
N ASN A 87 9.53 11.15 -11.30
CA ASN A 87 10.29 10.04 -11.82
C ASN A 87 11.76 10.16 -11.41
N TYR A 88 12.19 9.26 -10.53
CA TYR A 88 13.57 9.18 -10.05
C TYR A 88 14.52 8.54 -11.04
N LEU A 89 14.03 7.97 -12.15
CA LEU A 89 14.82 7.23 -13.12
C LEU A 89 14.78 7.90 -14.49
N ASN A 90 15.94 7.99 -15.14
CA ASN A 90 16.09 8.31 -16.54
C ASN A 90 16.67 7.05 -17.22
N GLY A 91 15.78 6.20 -17.74
CA GLY A 91 16.16 4.84 -18.12
C GLY A 91 16.62 4.05 -16.88
N ASN A 92 17.85 3.54 -16.91
CA ASN A 92 18.45 2.78 -15.80
C ASN A 92 19.24 3.66 -14.82
N ALA A 93 19.42 4.94 -15.10
CA ALA A 93 20.18 5.85 -14.24
C ALA A 93 19.25 6.62 -13.30
N ARG A 94 19.69 6.84 -12.06
CA ARG A 94 18.96 7.68 -11.11
C ARG A 94 19.11 9.15 -11.52
N SER A 95 17.98 9.83 -11.70
CA SER A 95 17.93 11.26 -12.00
C SER A 95 18.44 12.07 -10.81
N THR A 96 19.48 12.88 -11.03
CA THR A 96 19.96 13.84 -10.04
C THR A 96 18.98 15.01 -9.95
N PRO A 97 18.34 15.25 -8.79
CA PRO A 97 17.47 16.40 -8.62
C PRO A 97 18.31 17.69 -8.63
N THR A 98 17.77 18.73 -9.26
CA THR A 98 18.32 20.08 -9.19
C THR A 98 17.41 20.94 -8.32
N VAL A 99 18.02 21.84 -7.56
CA VAL A 99 17.28 22.80 -6.76
C VAL A 99 17.15 24.07 -7.58
N ARG A 100 15.91 24.46 -7.91
CA ARG A 100 15.62 25.71 -8.59
C ARG A 100 14.93 26.66 -7.62
N THR A 101 15.58 27.77 -7.34
CA THR A 101 14.95 28.86 -6.57
C THR A 101 14.15 29.73 -7.52
N THR A 102 12.85 29.83 -7.29
CA THR A 102 11.96 30.75 -8.00
C THR A 102 11.54 31.88 -7.05
N LYS A 103 10.90 32.93 -7.58
CA LYS A 103 10.38 34.05 -6.77
C LYS A 103 9.39 33.60 -5.67
N ASN A 104 8.78 32.42 -5.82
CA ASN A 104 7.77 31.87 -4.92
C ASN A 104 8.35 30.79 -3.97
N GLY A 105 9.67 30.56 -3.99
CA GLY A 105 10.34 29.58 -3.12
C GLY A 105 11.27 28.62 -3.86
N THR A 106 11.91 27.77 -3.07
CA THR A 106 12.85 26.74 -3.54
C THR A 106 12.09 25.48 -3.93
N VAL A 107 12.16 25.07 -5.19
CA VAL A 107 11.57 23.82 -5.68
C VAL A 107 12.65 22.83 -6.07
N VAL A 108 12.45 21.57 -5.70
CA VAL A 108 13.30 20.46 -6.13
C VAL A 108 12.73 19.92 -7.45
N SER A 109 13.50 20.09 -8.53
CA SER A 109 13.14 19.69 -9.88
C SER A 109 13.92 18.46 -10.29
N TYR A 110 13.28 17.56 -11.03
CA TYR A 110 13.95 16.44 -11.68
C TYR A 110 14.15 16.79 -13.16
N PRO A 111 15.25 16.38 -13.81
CA PRO A 111 15.71 16.90 -15.10
C PRO A 111 14.79 16.65 -16.30
N LYS A 112 13.65 15.95 -16.13
CA LYS A 112 12.61 15.79 -17.15
C LYS A 112 11.19 16.08 -16.62
N SER A 113 11.08 16.66 -15.42
CA SER A 113 9.79 16.94 -14.80
C SER A 113 9.33 18.37 -15.06
N ARG A 114 8.09 18.54 -15.54
CA ARG A 114 7.44 19.86 -15.64
C ARG A 114 5.94 19.73 -15.42
N THR A 115 5.34 20.73 -14.77
CA THR A 115 3.89 20.78 -14.53
C THR A 115 3.26 21.92 -15.31
N VAL A 116 2.16 21.62 -15.97
CA VAL A 116 1.28 22.59 -16.65
C VAL A 116 -0.10 22.53 -16.02
N THR A 117 -0.83 23.64 -16.07
CA THR A 117 -2.19 23.77 -15.50
C THR A 117 -3.25 24.09 -16.55
N ASP A 118 -2.87 24.15 -17.82
CA ASP A 118 -3.72 24.50 -18.96
C ASP A 118 -3.97 23.28 -19.88
N ALA A 119 -3.69 22.07 -19.41
CA ALA A 119 -3.86 20.88 -20.24
C ALA A 119 -5.34 20.61 -20.52
N VAL A 120 -5.64 20.12 -21.71
CA VAL A 120 -6.98 19.69 -22.11
C VAL A 120 -6.94 18.21 -22.43
N THR A 121 -7.80 17.45 -21.76
CA THR A 121 -8.06 16.04 -22.03
C THR A 121 -9.44 15.86 -22.62
N THR A 122 -9.61 14.86 -23.48
CA THR A 122 -10.91 14.43 -23.99
C THR A 122 -11.12 12.96 -23.63
N ASN A 123 -12.28 12.62 -23.06
CA ASN A 123 -12.60 11.25 -22.68
C ASN A 123 -12.39 10.28 -23.85
N ALA A 124 -11.76 9.14 -23.57
CA ALA A 124 -11.45 8.10 -24.54
C ALA A 124 -10.56 8.55 -25.72
N SER A 125 -9.83 9.66 -25.59
CA SER A 125 -8.85 10.14 -26.58
C SER A 125 -7.43 10.12 -26.03
N ALA A 126 -6.47 9.77 -26.89
CA ALA A 126 -5.04 9.86 -26.61
C ALA A 126 -4.47 11.27 -26.84
N THR A 127 -5.25 12.21 -27.38
CA THR A 127 -4.78 13.57 -27.66
C THR A 127 -4.76 14.40 -26.39
N LEU A 128 -3.58 14.94 -26.05
CA LEU A 128 -3.38 15.92 -24.99
C LEU A 128 -2.95 17.24 -25.62
N THR A 129 -3.65 18.33 -25.30
CA THR A 129 -3.25 19.67 -25.74
C THR A 129 -2.92 20.56 -24.54
N SER A 130 -1.94 21.45 -24.70
CA SER A 130 -1.57 22.47 -23.71
C SER A 130 -0.78 23.56 -24.42
N ALA A 131 -1.14 24.83 -24.22
CA ALA A 131 -0.43 25.95 -24.84
C ALA A 131 0.93 26.20 -24.17
N THR A 132 1.03 25.93 -22.87
CA THR A 132 2.25 26.16 -22.08
C THR A 132 3.21 24.97 -22.02
N ALA A 133 2.79 23.77 -22.46
CA ALA A 133 3.60 22.56 -22.38
C ALA A 133 4.85 22.56 -23.26
N ALA A 134 4.86 23.34 -24.34
CA ALA A 134 6.00 23.47 -25.28
C ALA A 134 6.61 22.12 -25.66
N PHE A 135 5.79 21.21 -26.20
CA PHE A 135 6.20 19.85 -26.54
C PHE A 135 7.30 19.83 -27.61
N THR A 136 8.28 18.95 -27.41
CA THR A 136 9.39 18.71 -28.34
C THR A 136 9.60 17.22 -28.54
N SER A 137 10.38 16.82 -29.56
CA SER A 137 10.71 15.41 -29.79
C SER A 137 11.42 14.73 -28.60
N ALA A 138 12.09 15.51 -27.73
CA ALA A 138 12.72 15.01 -26.51
C ALA A 138 11.71 14.51 -25.46
N ASP A 139 10.44 14.91 -25.59
CA ASP A 139 9.36 14.52 -24.67
C ASP A 139 8.80 13.14 -24.96
N ILE A 140 9.06 12.58 -26.14
CA ILE A 140 8.63 11.22 -26.48
C ILE A 140 9.19 10.23 -25.43
N GLY A 141 8.33 9.34 -24.95
CA GLY A 141 8.61 8.40 -23.88
C GLY A 141 8.63 9.00 -22.48
N ALA A 142 8.44 10.32 -22.30
CA ALA A 142 8.26 10.90 -20.97
C ALA A 142 6.97 10.37 -20.34
N SER A 143 7.02 10.04 -19.05
CA SER A 143 5.83 9.68 -18.29
C SER A 143 4.91 10.88 -18.12
N VAL A 144 3.61 10.63 -18.11
CA VAL A 144 2.57 11.65 -17.97
C VAL A 144 1.71 11.29 -16.77
N ALA A 145 1.64 12.18 -15.80
CA ALA A 145 0.83 12.03 -14.60
C ALA A 145 -0.12 13.23 -14.49
N GLY A 146 -1.38 12.97 -14.14
CA GLY A 146 -2.39 14.02 -14.02
C GLY A 146 -3.76 13.43 -13.72
N VAL A 147 -4.70 14.30 -13.39
CA VAL A 147 -6.10 13.89 -13.27
C VAL A 147 -6.59 13.36 -14.62
N ASN A 148 -7.39 12.29 -14.59
CA ASN A 148 -7.96 11.66 -15.78
C ASN A 148 -6.94 11.06 -16.78
N ILE A 149 -5.67 10.94 -16.38
CA ILE A 149 -4.63 10.23 -17.14
C ILE A 149 -4.40 8.86 -16.48
N PRO A 150 -4.55 7.74 -17.20
CA PRO A 150 -4.24 6.43 -16.65
C PRO A 150 -2.81 6.34 -16.09
N THR A 151 -2.62 5.59 -15.01
CA THR A 151 -1.27 5.32 -14.47
C THR A 151 -0.42 4.61 -15.53
N GLY A 152 0.85 4.98 -15.66
CA GLY A 152 1.75 4.36 -16.65
C GLY A 152 1.69 4.98 -18.06
N THR A 153 0.89 6.04 -18.25
CA THR A 153 0.83 6.76 -19.52
C THR A 153 2.16 7.45 -19.83
N THR A 154 2.57 7.39 -21.09
CA THR A 154 3.74 8.08 -21.64
C THR A 154 3.36 8.87 -22.89
N ILE A 155 4.20 9.81 -23.30
CA ILE A 155 4.05 10.49 -24.59
C ILE A 155 4.48 9.53 -25.70
N GLN A 156 3.53 9.11 -26.53
CA GLN A 156 3.78 8.23 -27.68
C GLN A 156 4.35 8.99 -28.88
N SER A 157 3.82 10.19 -29.13
CA SER A 157 4.31 11.08 -30.20
C SER A 157 3.99 12.54 -29.89
N VAL A 158 4.73 13.46 -30.49
CA VAL A 158 4.48 14.90 -30.43
C VAL A 158 4.09 15.37 -31.81
N SER A 159 2.89 15.95 -31.94
CA SER A 159 2.40 16.48 -33.22
C SER A 159 2.94 17.88 -33.48
N ASN A 160 2.98 18.71 -32.44
CA ASN A 160 3.52 20.07 -32.48
C ASN A 160 3.76 20.57 -31.04
N ALA A 161 4.22 21.82 -30.89
CA ALA A 161 4.56 22.40 -29.59
C ALA A 161 3.40 22.45 -28.57
N THR A 162 2.15 22.29 -29.00
CA THR A 162 0.98 22.35 -28.12
C THR A 162 0.16 21.06 -28.08
N THR A 163 0.53 20.03 -28.86
CA THR A 163 -0.25 18.80 -29.01
C THR A 163 0.65 17.56 -28.99
N ALA A 164 0.31 16.61 -28.12
CA ALA A 164 0.95 15.31 -28.02
C ALA A 164 -0.08 14.18 -28.04
N THR A 165 0.35 13.00 -28.49
CA THR A 165 -0.44 11.77 -28.40
C THR A 165 0.12 10.90 -27.28
N LEU A 166 -0.75 10.46 -26.38
CA LEU A 166 -0.44 9.62 -25.24
C LEU A 166 -0.47 8.13 -25.61
N SER A 167 0.20 7.29 -24.82
CA SER A 167 0.17 5.83 -24.97
C SER A 167 -1.11 5.18 -24.45
N ALA A 168 -1.92 5.93 -23.68
CA ALA A 168 -3.23 5.51 -23.21
C ALA A 168 -4.22 6.66 -23.31
N ASN A 169 -5.50 6.32 -23.49
CA ASN A 169 -6.57 7.31 -23.62
C ASN A 169 -6.89 7.95 -22.26
N ALA A 170 -7.18 9.25 -22.25
CA ALA A 170 -7.68 9.91 -21.05
C ALA A 170 -9.04 9.34 -20.63
N THR A 171 -9.30 9.29 -19.32
CA THR A 171 -10.52 8.68 -18.74
C THR A 171 -11.67 9.66 -18.54
N ALA A 172 -11.44 10.95 -18.76
CA ALA A 172 -12.47 11.98 -18.74
C ALA A 172 -12.03 13.23 -19.52
N SER A 173 -13.02 14.05 -19.89
CA SER A 173 -12.78 15.35 -20.51
C SER A 173 -12.59 16.42 -19.44
N THR A 174 -11.55 17.25 -19.57
CA THR A 174 -11.29 18.37 -18.65
C THR A 174 -10.53 19.46 -19.39
N SER A 175 -10.90 20.71 -19.15
CA SER A 175 -10.13 21.89 -19.54
C SER A 175 -9.38 22.41 -18.33
N ASN A 176 -8.15 22.89 -18.51
CA ASN A 176 -7.26 23.34 -17.42
C ASN A 176 -6.91 22.23 -16.43
N ALA A 177 -6.70 21.01 -16.93
CA ALA A 177 -6.16 19.93 -16.14
C ALA A 177 -4.71 20.25 -15.73
N THR A 178 -4.39 19.96 -14.47
CA THR A 178 -3.01 19.96 -14.00
C THR A 178 -2.34 18.65 -14.40
N VAL A 179 -1.33 18.72 -15.25
CA VAL A 179 -0.58 17.57 -15.76
C VAL A 179 0.91 17.79 -15.51
N THR A 180 1.56 16.77 -14.96
CA THR A 180 3.00 16.72 -14.73
C THR A 180 3.63 15.68 -15.65
N PHE A 181 4.53 16.13 -16.51
CA PHE A 181 5.38 15.28 -17.33
C PHE A 181 6.62 14.86 -16.53
N GLY A 182 7.21 13.70 -16.82
CA GLY A 182 8.35 13.17 -16.07
C GLY A 182 8.02 12.81 -14.62
N ALA A 183 6.74 12.52 -14.34
CA ALA A 183 6.23 12.06 -13.06
C ALA A 183 5.42 10.77 -13.23
N THR A 184 5.19 10.06 -12.13
CA THR A 184 4.40 8.83 -12.07
C THR A 184 3.21 9.05 -11.13
N THR A 185 2.04 8.56 -11.55
CA THR A 185 0.86 8.51 -10.70
C THR A 185 0.90 7.25 -9.85
N VAL A 186 0.83 7.43 -8.53
CA VAL A 186 0.60 6.35 -7.56
C VAL A 186 -0.81 6.48 -7.03
N VAL A 187 -1.58 5.41 -7.10
CA VAL A 187 -2.97 5.37 -6.62
C VAL A 187 -3.09 4.34 -5.51
N TYR A 188 -3.50 4.81 -4.34
CA TYR A 188 -3.96 3.97 -3.25
C TYR A 188 -5.48 3.83 -3.38
N SER A 189 -5.99 2.61 -3.34
CA SER A 189 -7.43 2.37 -3.38
C SER A 189 -7.82 1.16 -2.53
N ILE A 190 -9.08 1.13 -2.13
CA ILE A 190 -9.69 -0.03 -1.49
C ILE A 190 -10.25 -0.93 -2.58
N SER A 191 -9.76 -2.16 -2.66
CA SER A 191 -10.26 -3.20 -3.57
C SER A 191 -10.74 -4.38 -2.74
N GLY A 192 -12.07 -4.49 -2.58
CA GLY A 192 -12.67 -5.43 -1.64
C GLY A 192 -12.21 -5.17 -0.21
N SER A 193 -11.61 -6.17 0.42
CA SER A 193 -11.05 -6.07 1.78
C SER A 193 -9.54 -5.78 1.82
N SER A 194 -8.97 -5.37 0.69
CA SER A 194 -7.54 -5.09 0.55
C SER A 194 -7.29 -3.62 0.23
N ILE A 195 -6.19 -3.11 0.76
CA ILE A 195 -5.63 -1.82 0.34
C ILE A 195 -4.54 -2.10 -0.68
N VAL A 196 -4.74 -1.56 -1.87
CA VAL A 196 -3.82 -1.73 -2.99
C VAL A 196 -3.17 -0.42 -3.35
N ARG A 197 -1.88 -0.50 -3.69
CA ARG A 197 -1.11 0.60 -4.27
C ARG A 197 -0.79 0.24 -5.70
N THR A 198 -1.22 1.09 -6.62
CA THR A 198 -0.93 0.96 -8.05
C THR A 198 0.09 2.02 -8.43
N GLU A 199 1.25 1.61 -8.91
CA GLU A 199 2.28 2.50 -9.45
C GLU A 199 2.60 2.05 -10.87
N ASN A 200 2.51 2.97 -11.83
CA ASN A 200 2.86 2.69 -13.22
C ASN A 200 2.11 1.48 -13.82
N GLY A 201 0.85 1.26 -13.38
CA GLY A 201 0.03 0.10 -13.75
C GLY A 201 0.31 -1.19 -12.95
N VAL A 202 1.36 -1.24 -12.13
CA VAL A 202 1.69 -2.39 -11.29
C VAL A 202 0.97 -2.27 -9.95
N VAL A 203 0.16 -3.27 -9.61
CA VAL A 203 -0.60 -3.34 -8.37
C VAL A 203 0.20 -4.08 -7.29
N THR A 204 0.28 -3.48 -6.11
CA THR A 204 0.90 -4.06 -4.91
C THR A 204 -0.13 -4.09 -3.77
N ASN A 205 -0.35 -5.27 -3.19
CA ASN A 205 -1.20 -5.41 -2.00
C ASN A 205 -0.42 -4.97 -0.77
N ILE A 206 -0.91 -3.93 -0.09
CA ILE A 206 -0.25 -3.37 1.10
C ILE A 206 -0.86 -3.98 2.37
N ALA A 207 -2.16 -4.20 2.38
CA ALA A 207 -2.87 -4.82 3.49
C ALA A 207 -4.06 -5.61 2.95
N SER A 208 -4.44 -6.67 3.65
CA SER A 208 -5.62 -7.48 3.33
C SER A 208 -6.19 -8.10 4.59
N SER A 209 -7.50 -8.01 4.77
CA SER A 209 -8.17 -8.61 5.93
C SER A 209 -8.33 -10.14 5.86
N THR A 210 -7.88 -10.76 4.76
CA THR A 210 -7.89 -12.21 4.53
C THR A 210 -6.60 -12.91 5.00
N ASP A 211 -5.62 -12.14 5.46
CA ASP A 211 -4.33 -12.63 5.99
C ASP A 211 -4.33 -12.54 7.52
#